data_AF-A0A9D4QSD4-F1
#
_entry.id   AF-A0A9D4QSD4-F1
#
_cell.length_a   1.000
_cell.length_b   1.000
_cell.length_c   1.000
_cell.angle_alpha   90.00
_cell.angle_beta   90.00
_cell.angle_gamma   90.00
#
_symmetry.space_group_name_H-M   'P 1'
#
loop_
_entity.id
_entity.type
_entity.pdbx_description
1 polymer ?
#
loop_
_entity_poly.entity_id
_entity_poly.type
_entity_poly.pdbx_seq_one_letter_code
_entity_poly.pdbx_strand_id
1 'polypeptide(L)' 'MLNSTTNYVLSTNGSTTSAIFQCGANYTMVGQSSSQCRSDGTWSNTPPTCGMWDRDLHKY' A
#
# COMPACT_ATOMS: atom_id res chain seq x y z
N MET A 1 12.74 7.84 11.56
CA MET A 1 11.88 8.30 10.45
C MET A 1 12.19 7.47 9.20
N LEU A 2 11.98 6.16 9.25
CA LEU A 2 12.18 5.30 8.07
C LEU A 2 10.83 5.15 7.39
N ASN A 3 10.37 6.23 6.75
CA ASN A 3 9.23 6.17 5.85
C ASN A 3 9.69 5.44 4.60
N SER A 4 9.66 4.11 4.65
CA SER A 4 9.82 3.27 3.46
C SER A 4 8.67 3.59 2.54
N THR A 5 8.95 4.45 1.56
CA THR A 5 8.01 5.01 0.60
C THR A 5 7.20 3.88 -0.03
N THR A 6 5.93 3.77 0.37
CA THR A 6 4.92 2.99 -0.36
C THR A 6 4.81 3.62 -1.73
N ASN A 7 5.41 3.00 -2.74
CA ASN A 7 5.17 3.41 -4.12
C ASN A 7 3.76 2.98 -4.50
N TYR A 8 3.12 3.75 -5.38
CA TYR A 8 1.83 3.38 -5.92
C TYR A 8 1.79 3.63 -7.42
N VAL A 9 1.10 2.76 -8.14
CA VAL A 9 0.78 2.92 -9.56
C VAL A 9 -0.73 3.02 -9.72
N LEU A 10 -1.18 3.95 -10.56
CA LEU A 10 -2.59 4.09 -10.89
C LEU A 10 -2.90 3.24 -12.14
N SER A 11 -3.87 2.35 -12.01
CA SER A 11 -4.40 1.54 -13.10
C SER A 11 -5.84 1.95 -13.38
N THR A 12 -6.12 2.42 -14.59
CA THR A 12 -7.47 2.81 -15.00
C THR A 12 -8.02 1.79 -16.01
N ASN A 13 -9.13 1.14 -15.66
CA ASN A 13 -9.85 0.22 -16.53
C ASN A 13 -11.24 0.82 -16.84
N GLY A 14 -11.36 1.46 -18.01
CA GLY A 14 -12.57 2.22 -18.37
C GLY A 14 -12.76 3.43 -17.47
N SER A 15 -13.85 3.45 -16.69
CA SER A 15 -14.18 4.54 -15.75
C SER A 15 -13.68 4.29 -14.33
N THR A 16 -13.03 3.15 -14.08
CA THR A 16 -12.59 2.74 -12.76
C THR A 16 -11.09 2.90 -12.62
N THR A 17 -10.64 3.72 -11.68
CA THR A 17 -9.21 3.87 -11.35
C THR A 17 -8.90 3.14 -10.06
N SER A 18 -7.80 2.39 -10.03
CA SER A 18 -7.30 1.69 -8.85
C SER A 18 -5.84 2.02 -8.61
N ALA A 19 -5.48 2.37 -7.37
CA ALA A 19 -4.12 2.45 -6.90
C ALA A 19 -3.64 1.05 -6.50
N ILE A 20 -2.51 0.62 -7.04
CA ILE A 20 -1.81 -0.60 -6.64
C ILE A 20 -0.57 -0.16 -5.87
N PHE A 21 -0.46 -0.58 -4.62
CA PHE A 21 0.64 -0.26 -3.73
C PHE A 21 1.76 -1.29 -3.85
N GLN A 22 2.99 -0.84 -3.67
CA GLN A 22 4.17 -1.69 -3.67
C GLN A 22 5.15 -1.23 -2.59
N CYS A 23 5.59 -2.20 -1.79
CA CYS A 23 6.68 -2.00 -0.85
C CYS A 23 8.03 -2.23 -1.53
N GLY A 24 9.05 -1.51 -1.09
CA GLY A 24 10.43 -1.72 -1.56
C GLY A 24 10.93 -3.13 -1.23
N ALA A 25 11.98 -3.56 -1.92
CA ALA A 25 12.63 -4.85 -1.63
C ALA A 25 13.01 -4.94 -0.13
N ASN A 26 12.79 -6.12 0.47
CA ASN A 26 12.96 -6.40 1.90
C ASN A 26 11.91 -5.80 2.85
N TYR A 27 10.90 -5.09 2.33
CA TYR A 27 9.74 -4.67 3.10
C TYR A 27 8.55 -5.52 2.73
N THR A 28 7.67 -5.72 3.70
CA THR A 28 6.42 -6.42 3.48
C THR A 28 5.23 -5.55 3.81
N MET A 29 4.20 -5.74 3.00
CA MET A 29 3.01 -4.92 3.04
C MET A 29 2.08 -5.41 4.14
N VAL A 30 1.71 -4.49 5.02
CA VAL A 30 0.71 -4.68 6.05
C VAL A 30 -0.50 -3.84 5.68
N GLY A 31 -1.60 -4.50 5.29
CA GLY A 31 -2.84 -3.87 4.82
C GLY A 31 -3.23 -4.30 3.41
N GLN A 32 -4.11 -3.52 2.77
CA GLN A 32 -4.57 -3.79 1.40
C GLN A 32 -3.55 -3.31 0.36
N SER A 33 -3.25 -4.16 -0.62
CA SER A 33 -2.34 -3.86 -1.74
C SER A 33 -2.97 -3.06 -2.86
N SER A 34 -4.30 -2.91 -2.84
CA SER A 34 -5.01 -2.12 -3.83
C SER A 34 -6.10 -1.28 -3.20
N SER A 35 -6.37 -0.15 -3.83
CA SER A 35 -7.47 0.73 -3.47
C SER A 35 -8.13 1.26 -4.72
N GLN A 36 -9.45 1.23 -4.78
CA GLN A 36 -10.21 1.71 -5.92
C GLN A 36 -10.74 3.11 -5.63
N CYS A 37 -10.63 4.01 -6.61
CA CYS A 37 -11.26 5.31 -6.56
C CYS A 37 -12.77 5.12 -6.77
N ARG A 38 -13.53 5.48 -5.75
CA ARG A 38 -15.00 5.42 -5.76
C ARG A 38 -15.55 6.68 -6.44
N SER A 39 -16.82 6.61 -6.84
CA SER A 39 -17.54 7.72 -7.46
C SER A 39 -17.72 8.94 -6.54
N ASP A 40 -17.58 8.76 -5.23
CA ASP A 40 -17.59 9.83 -4.22
C ASP A 40 -16.24 10.56 -4.10
N GLY A 41 -15.24 10.20 -4.92
CA GLY A 41 -13.90 10.77 -4.90
C GLY A 41 -13.00 10.21 -3.79
N THR A 42 -13.44 9.17 -3.09
CA THR A 42 -12.67 8.53 -2.02
C THR A 42 -12.08 7.19 -2.43
N TRP A 43 -10.98 6.82 -1.80
CA TRP A 43 -10.34 5.52 -1.99
C TRP A 43 -11.06 4.45 -1.17
N SER A 44 -11.29 3.26 -1.75
CA SER A 44 -11.97 2.15 -1.07
C SER A 44 -11.19 1.65 0.15
N ASN A 45 -9.87 1.76 0.10
CA ASN A 45 -8.95 1.33 1.15
C ASN A 45 -7.92 2.41 1.46
N THR A 46 -7.45 2.40 2.71
CA THR A 46 -6.33 3.23 3.14
C THR A 46 -5.00 2.69 2.61
N PRO A 47 -4.00 3.55 2.37
CA PRO A 47 -2.67 3.11 1.99
C PRO A 47 -2.08 2.10 2.98
N PRO A 48 -1.45 1.00 2.51
CA PRO A 48 -0.81 0.05 3.40
C PRO A 48 0.50 0.61 3.94
N THR A 49 0.94 0.04 5.06
CA THR A 49 2.24 0.32 5.65
C THR A 49 3.25 -0.74 5.21
N CYS A 50 4.46 -0.30 4.87
CA CYS A 50 5.58 -1.19 4.57
C CYS A 50 6.43 -1.38 5.83
N GLY A 51 6.34 -2.56 6.43
CA GLY A 51 7.19 -2.95 7.56
C GLY A 51 8.20 -3.98 7.08
N MET A 52 9.47 -3.87 7.49
CA MET A 52 10.34 -5.04 7.41
C MET A 52 9.74 -6.08 8.36
N TRP A 53 9.47 -7.29 7.88
CA TRP A 53 9.18 -8.41 8.78
C TRP A 53 10.50 -8.80 9.46
N ASP A 54 11.02 -7.91 10.29
CA ASP A 54 12.02 -8.29 11.28
C ASP A 54 11.31 -9.25 12.23
N ARG A 55 11.50 -10.56 11.98
CA ARG A 55 11.29 -11.57 13.03
C ARG A 55 12.18 -11.30 14.25
N ASP A 56 13.16 -10.41 14.12
CA ASP A 56 13.98 -9.82 15.18
C ASP A 56 13.27 -8.74 16.03
N LEU A 57 12.01 -8.42 15.74
CA LEU A 57 11.15 -7.64 16.65
C LEU A 57 9.99 -8.46 17.22
N HIS A 58 10.18 -9.77 17.40
CA HIS A 58 9.78 -10.37 18.69
C HIS A 58 10.72 -9.83 19.78
N LYS A 59 10.47 -8.56 20.13
CA LYS A 59 10.58 -7.95 21.46
C LYS A 59 11.61 -8.54 22.44
N TYR A 60 12.49 -7.66 22.92
CA TYR A 60 13.02 -7.55 24.30
C TYR A 60 13.46 -8.84 25.01
#